data_AF-A0A1H7NZT0-F1
#
_entry.id   AF-A0A1H7NZT0-F1
#
_cell.length_a   1.000
_cell.length_b   1.000
_cell.length_c   1.000
_cell.angle_alpha   90.00
_cell.angle_beta   90.00
_cell.angle_gamma   90.00
#
_symmetry.space_group_name_H-M   'P 1'
#
loop_
_entity.id
_entity.type
_entity.pdbx_description
1 polymer ?
#
loop_
_entity_poly.entity_id
_entity_poly.type
_entity_poly.pdbx_seq_one_letter_code
_entity_poly.pdbx_strand_id
1 'polypeptide(L)'
;MARFIFTRILLFIIAVCGWALVGFGTMIAGRGVFLYAMDPVLMGTGGGLAIGGLLVVAQTLAARVQVVTAETTAAILARLDAQAKATVPALHRNTGLRATPRQTGD
;
A
#
# COMPACT_ATOMS: atom_id res chain seq x y z
N MET A 1 20.14 -2.46 6.77
CA MET A 1 19.79 -1.30 5.90
C MET A 1 19.97 -1.56 4.41
N ALA A 2 21.13 -2.05 3.93
CA ALA A 2 21.42 -2.21 2.51
C ALA A 2 20.38 -3.06 1.74
N ARG A 3 19.93 -4.19 2.29
CA ARG A 3 18.88 -5.04 1.69
C ARG A 3 17.55 -4.29 1.47
N PHE A 4 17.14 -3.44 2.41
CA PHE A 4 15.88 -2.70 2.33
C PHE A 4 15.93 -1.59 1.28
N ILE A 5 17.08 -0.90 1.19
CA ILE A 5 17.35 0.12 0.17
C ILE A 5 17.42 -0.52 -1.23
N PHE A 6 18.11 -1.65 -1.34
CA PHE A 6 18.23 -2.41 -2.59
C PHE A 6 16.85 -2.84 -3.13
N THR A 7 15.99 -3.41 -2.29
CA THR A 7 14.63 -3.81 -2.70
C THR A 7 13.80 -2.62 -3.16
N ARG A 8 13.90 -1.46 -2.50
CA ARG A 8 13.18 -0.24 -2.90
C ARG A 8 13.65 0.30 -4.25
N ILE A 9 14.95 0.34 -4.48
CA ILE A 9 15.53 0.77 -5.77
C ILE A 9 15.13 -0.21 -6.87
N LEU A 10 15.18 -1.52 -6.59
CA LEU A 10 14.78 -2.55 -7.55
C LEU A 10 13.30 -2.41 -7.94
N LEU A 11 12.39 -2.24 -6.97
CA LEU A 11 10.97 -2.02 -7.23
C LEU A 11 10.71 -0.73 -8.02
N PHE A 12 11.48 0.32 -7.76
CA PHE A 12 11.41 1.56 -8.53
C PHE A 12 11.81 1.34 -9.99
N ILE A 13 12.94 0.66 -10.23
CA ILE A 13 13.39 0.32 -11.59
C ILE A 13 12.34 -0.53 -12.31
N ILE A 14 11.79 -1.55 -11.64
CA ILE A 14 10.73 -2.40 -12.21
C ILE A 14 9.49 -1.57 -12.58
N ALA A 15 9.08 -0.62 -11.73
CA ALA A 15 7.96 0.27 -12.03
C ALA A 15 8.24 1.15 -13.26
N VAL A 16 9.44 1.74 -13.35
CA VAL A 16 9.84 2.56 -14.51
C VAL A 16 9.87 1.73 -15.79
N CYS A 17 10.41 0.51 -15.74
CA CYS A 17 10.40 -0.43 -16.86
C CYS A 17 8.96 -0.79 -17.27
N GLY A 18 8.06 -1.01 -16.32
CA GLY A 18 6.64 -1.25 -16.58
C GLY A 18 6.00 -0.11 -17.37
N TRP A 19 6.19 1.14 -16.95
CA TRP A 19 5.69 2.31 -17.69
C TRP A 19 6.33 2.48 -19.07
N ALA A 20 7.61 2.16 -19.21
CA ALA A 20 8.28 2.17 -20.52
C ALA A 20 7.67 1.14 -21.47
N LEU A 21 7.35 -0.06 -20.99
CA LEU A 21 6.65 -1.10 -21.76
C LEU A 21 5.23 -0.68 -22.15
N VAL A 22 4.51 0.02 -21.27
CA VAL A 22 3.20 0.61 -21.59
C VAL A 22 3.33 1.61 -22.73
N GLY A 23 4.20 2.61 -22.60
CA GLY A 23 4.37 3.64 -23.62
C GLY A 23 4.84 3.06 -24.96
N PHE A 24 5.82 2.16 -24.92
CA PHE A 24 6.33 1.50 -26.12
C PHE A 24 5.30 0.57 -26.77
N GLY A 25 4.60 -0.24 -25.97
CA GLY A 25 3.54 -1.13 -26.45
C GLY A 25 2.38 -0.36 -27.09
N THR A 26 1.92 0.72 -26.44
CA THR A 26 0.87 1.58 -26.99
C THR A 26 1.32 2.29 -28.27
N MET A 27 2.59 2.72 -28.38
CA MET A 27 3.13 3.28 -29.61
C MET A 27 3.11 2.27 -30.76
N ILE A 28 3.58 1.03 -30.52
CA ILE A 28 3.58 -0.04 -31.55
C ILE A 28 2.16 -0.41 -31.97
N ALA A 29 1.25 -0.58 -31.00
CA ALA A 29 -0.15 -0.87 -31.26
C ALA A 29 -0.82 0.27 -32.04
N GLY A 30 -0.57 1.51 -31.66
CA GLY A 30 -1.08 2.70 -32.35
C GLY A 30 -0.59 2.78 -33.78
N ARG A 31 0.68 2.45 -34.06
CA ARG A 31 1.19 2.35 -35.44
C ARG A 31 0.48 1.25 -36.23
N GLY A 32 0.23 0.09 -35.62
CA GLY A 32 -0.56 -0.99 -36.25
C GLY A 32 -1.97 -0.55 -36.66
N VAL A 33 -2.64 0.22 -35.80
CA VAL A 33 -3.98 0.76 -36.06
C VAL A 33 -3.95 1.85 -37.15
N PHE A 34 -3.12 2.88 -36.96
CA PHE A 34 -3.22 4.12 -37.76
C PHE A 34 -2.36 4.13 -39.02
N LEU A 35 -1.22 3.44 -39.04
CA LEU A 35 -0.24 3.51 -40.14
C LEU A 35 -0.17 2.25 -40.99
N TYR A 36 -0.59 1.09 -40.46
CA TYR A 36 -0.48 -0.21 -41.14
C TYR A 36 -1.85 -0.88 -41.36
N ALA A 37 -2.90 -0.09 -41.56
CA ALA A 37 -4.23 -0.58 -41.95
C ALA A 37 -4.79 -1.71 -41.05
N MET A 38 -4.70 -1.54 -39.73
CA MET A 38 -5.15 -2.53 -38.74
C MET A 38 -4.36 -3.84 -38.79
N ASP A 39 -3.03 -3.77 -38.93
CA ASP A 39 -2.18 -4.96 -38.87
C ASP A 39 -2.33 -5.68 -37.50
N PRO A 40 -2.87 -6.91 -37.49
CA PRO A 40 -3.16 -7.63 -36.26
C PRO A 40 -1.90 -8.03 -35.48
N VAL A 41 -0.75 -8.17 -36.15
CA VAL A 41 0.51 -8.55 -35.50
C VAL A 41 1.07 -7.37 -34.71
N LEU A 42 1.07 -6.16 -35.27
CA LEU A 42 1.50 -4.95 -34.56
C LEU A 42 0.53 -4.59 -33.44
N MET A 43 -0.77 -4.73 -33.65
CA MET A 43 -1.77 -4.53 -32.58
C MET A 43 -1.61 -5.55 -31.46
N GLY A 44 -1.41 -6.83 -31.80
CA GLY A 44 -1.26 -7.91 -30.81
C GLY A 44 0.03 -7.80 -30.00
N THR A 45 1.17 -7.55 -30.67
CA THR A 45 2.47 -7.41 -29.99
C THR A 45 2.56 -6.13 -29.17
N GLY A 46 2.15 -4.99 -29.75
CA GLY A 46 2.11 -3.71 -29.04
C GLY A 46 1.11 -3.72 -27.88
N GLY A 47 -0.09 -4.24 -28.11
CA GLY A 47 -1.12 -4.38 -27.08
C GLY A 47 -0.68 -5.33 -25.97
N GLY A 48 -0.08 -6.47 -26.31
CA GLY A 48 0.47 -7.42 -25.35
C GLY A 48 1.57 -6.81 -24.49
N LEU A 49 2.50 -6.04 -25.08
CA LEU A 49 3.52 -5.31 -24.33
C LEU A 49 2.92 -4.26 -23.41
N ALA A 50 1.88 -3.55 -23.85
CA ALA A 50 1.22 -2.54 -23.03
C ALA A 50 0.48 -3.17 -21.84
N ILE A 51 -0.25 -4.26 -22.06
CA ILE A 51 -0.95 -5.00 -21.00
C ILE A 51 0.08 -5.60 -20.02
N GLY A 52 1.16 -6.20 -20.53
CA GLY A 52 2.24 -6.73 -19.70
C GLY A 52 2.88 -5.64 -18.83
N GLY A 53 3.14 -4.47 -19.40
CA GLY A 53 3.63 -3.30 -18.65
C GLY A 53 2.66 -2.84 -17.56
N LEU A 54 1.36 -2.79 -17.85
CA LEU A 54 0.33 -2.44 -16.87
C LEU A 54 0.27 -3.44 -15.71
N LEU A 55 0.39 -4.74 -15.99
CA LEU A 55 0.40 -5.78 -14.95
C LEU A 55 1.61 -5.62 -14.02
N VAL A 56 2.79 -5.31 -14.57
CA VAL A 56 4.00 -5.04 -13.78
C VAL A 56 3.80 -3.83 -12.86
N VAL A 57 3.21 -2.76 -13.39
CA VAL A 57 2.90 -1.55 -12.59
C VAL A 57 1.88 -1.86 -11.49
N ALA A 58 0.80 -2.56 -11.82
CA ALA A 58 -0.25 -2.95 -10.88
C ALA A 58 0.30 -3.82 -9.75
N GLN A 59 1.14 -4.81 -10.08
CA GLN A 59 1.77 -5.69 -9.09
C GLN A 59 2.73 -4.92 -8.18
N THR A 60 3.49 -3.98 -8.74
CA THR A 60 4.39 -3.13 -7.97
C THR A 60 3.63 -2.23 -7.00
N LEU A 61 2.49 -1.68 -7.44
CA LEU A 61 1.61 -0.87 -6.60
C LEU A 61 0.98 -1.71 -5.49
N ALA A 62 0.48 -2.90 -5.80
CA ALA A 62 -0.10 -3.83 -4.83
C ALA A 62 0.91 -4.21 -3.73
N ALA A 63 2.16 -4.51 -4.11
CA ALA A 63 3.23 -4.79 -3.15
C ALA A 63 3.48 -3.59 -2.21
N ARG A 64 3.42 -2.36 -2.73
CA ARG A 64 3.60 -1.16 -1.91
C ARG A 64 2.42 -0.90 -0.98
N VAL A 65 1.19 -1.14 -1.44
CA VAL A 65 -0.01 -1.04 -0.60
C VAL A 65 0.05 -2.01 0.57
N GLN A 66 0.47 -3.27 0.35
CA GLN A 66 0.61 -4.25 1.42
C GLN A 66 1.59 -3.79 2.53
N VAL A 67 2.72 -3.21 2.14
CA VAL A 67 3.70 -2.65 3.09
C VAL A 67 3.11 -1.49 3.88
N VAL A 68 2.46 -0.53 3.20
CA VAL A 68 1.84 0.63 3.86
C VAL A 68 0.73 0.20 4.83
N THR A 69 -0.08 -0.79 4.44
CA THR A 69 -1.13 -1.35 5.30
C THR A 69 -0.54 -2.00 6.55
N ALA A 70 0.58 -2.71 6.43
CA ALA A 70 1.26 -3.28 7.58
C ALA A 70 1.81 -2.21 8.53
N GLU A 71 2.45 -1.16 7.99
CA GLU A 71 2.97 -0.03 8.76
C GLU A 71 1.85 0.74 9.48
N THR A 72 0.73 1.00 8.79
CA THR A 72 -0.43 1.69 9.39
C THR A 72 -1.12 0.84 10.44
N THR A 73 -1.26 -0.47 10.22
CA THR A 73 -1.83 -1.39 11.22
C THR A 73 -0.99 -1.41 12.48
N ALA A 74 0.34 -1.52 12.37
CA ALA A 74 1.24 -1.47 13.51
C ALA A 74 1.15 -0.13 14.27
N ALA A 75 1.06 0.99 13.55
CA ALA A 75 0.90 2.31 14.16
C ALA A 75 -0.44 2.48 14.89
N ILE A 76 -1.53 1.91 14.35
CA ILE A 76 -2.85 1.92 14.98
C ILE A 76 -2.82 1.07 16.26
N LEU A 77 -2.26 -0.14 16.21
CA LEU A 77 -2.12 -0.98 17.41
C LEU A 77 -1.30 -0.27 18.50
N ALA A 78 -0.17 0.35 18.15
CA ALA A 78 0.64 1.07 19.12
C ALA A 78 -0.11 2.26 19.78
N ARG A 79 -0.98 2.94 19.02
CA ARG A 79 -1.84 4.01 19.56
C ARG A 79 -2.92 3.45 20.48
N LEU A 80 -3.53 2.34 20.11
CA LEU A 80 -4.53 1.65 20.94
C LEU A 80 -3.91 1.16 22.26
N ASP A 81 -2.71 0.57 22.22
CA ASP A 81 -1.97 0.15 23.42
C ASP A 81 -1.63 1.35 24.31
N ALA A 82 -1.21 2.48 23.73
CA ALA A 82 -0.95 3.71 24.49
C ALA A 82 -2.22 4.27 25.14
N GLN A 83 -3.37 4.22 24.46
CA GLN A 83 -4.66 4.63 25.00
C GLN A 83 -5.17 3.67 26.09
N ALA A 84 -4.99 2.36 25.91
CA ALA A 84 -5.31 1.36 26.92
C ALA A 84 -4.49 1.59 28.19
N LYS A 85 -3.18 1.81 28.05
CA LYS A 85 -2.28 2.11 29.17
C LYS A 85 -2.60 3.43 29.87
N ALA A 86 -3.12 4.43 29.17
CA ALA A 86 -3.56 5.70 29.74
C ALA A 86 -4.94 5.63 30.45
N THR A 87 -5.81 4.71 30.03
CA THR A 87 -7.18 4.59 30.56
C THR A 87 -7.26 3.78 31.86
N VAL A 88 -6.44 2.73 32.00
CA VAL A 88 -6.36 1.89 33.21
C VAL A 88 -6.06 2.68 34.51
N PRO A 89 -5.10 3.63 34.57
CA PRO A 89 -4.84 4.40 35.79
C PRO A 89 -5.96 5.39 36.15
N ALA A 90 -6.72 5.90 35.17
CA ALA A 90 -7.85 6.80 35.42
C ALA A 90 -9.06 6.06 36.04
N LEU A 91 -9.27 4.80 35.65
CA LEU A 91 -10.31 3.95 36.24
C LEU A 91 -9.98 3.61 37.70
N HIS A 92 -8.75 3.16 37.99
CA HIS A 92 -8.32 2.87 39.37
C HIS A 92 -8.36 4.10 40.30
N ARG A 93 -8.01 5.28 39.80
CA ARG A 93 -8.10 6.54 40.56
C ARG A 93 -9.54 6.89 40.95
N ASN A 94 -10.52 6.67 40.06
CA ASN A 94 -11.93 6.99 40.33
C ASN A 94 -12.66 5.92 41.15
N THR A 95 -12.25 4.65 41.08
CA THR A 95 -12.85 3.58 41.89
C THR A 95 -12.40 3.66 43.36
N GLY A 96 -11.18 4.15 43.63
CA GLY A 96 -10.69 4.39 44.99
C GLY A 96 -11.35 5.58 45.71
N LEU A 97 -11.89 6.56 44.97
CA LEU A 97 -12.58 7.73 45.54
C LEU A 97 -14.06 7.49 45.86
N ARG A 98 -14.65 6.37 45.42
CA ARG A 98 -16.08 6.07 45.60
C ARG A 98 -16.39 5.21 46.83
N ALA A 99 -15.38 4.81 47.59
CA ALA A 99 -15.53 4.05 48.84
C ALA A 99 -15.47 4.99 50.06
N THR A 100 -16.31 6.03 50.11
CA THR A 100 -16.61 6.70 51.38
C THR A 100 -17.58 5.82 52.18
N PRO A 101 -17.21 5.34 53.38
CA PRO A 101 -18.12 4.59 54.22
C PRO A 101 -19.24 5.54 54.65
N ARG A 102 -20.49 5.16 54.37
CA ARG A 102 -21.66 5.82 54.95
C ARG A 102 -21.63 5.52 56.45
N GLN A 103 -21.00 6.40 57.24
CA GLN A 103 -21.26 6.50 58.67
C GLN A 103 -22.70 6.98 58.83
N THR A 104 -23.60 6.04 59.07
CA THR A 104 -24.87 6.32 59.76
C THR A 104 -24.70 5.77 61.16
N GLY A 105 -24.34 6.67 62.06
CA GLY A 105 -24.64 6.53 63.48
C GLY A 105 -26.14 6.75 63.72
N ASP A 106 -26.52 6.32 64.92
CA ASP A 106 -27.83 6.36 65.59
C ASP A 106 -28.80 5.22 65.28
#